data_AF-A0A4Z2HHE5-F1
#
_entry.id   AF-A0A4Z2HHE5-F1
#
_cell.length_a   1.000
_cell.length_b   1.000
_cell.length_c   1.000
_cell.angle_alpha   90.00
_cell.angle_beta   90.00
_cell.angle_gamma   90.00
#
_symmetry.space_group_name_H-M   'P 1'
#
loop_
_entity.id
_entity.type
_entity.pdbx_description
1 polymer ?
#
loop_
_entity_poly.entity_id
_entity_poly.type
_entity_poly.pdbx_seq_one_letter_code
_entity_poly.pdbx_strand_id
1 'polypeptide(L)'
;MEQEGRVAFFYEDTLGNYPYFIDKDTPVNGGLPQHTRLDNHLQKTQQDVEAALPAPRYLGLGVLRWAEWVPQWSRNRERQVMYLEASRDLLKNFFPNWTPEEVEKWSQVDFEAAAQSVMTETLREVKRLRPKALWGFSPYPSCYNGDPALTMLANYTGQCPAEEMALNDELLWLWKRCSALYPLLTLEKLQADLVSTIGESAAMGTAGVVIWGKSETKTERECQDLAEFVHKVLGPYSINVTTATRLCSASLCQGKGRCVRQDPESSVYLHLPVTSKLVEKVSEKFYRLY
;
A
#
# COMPACT_ATOMS: atom_id res chain seq x y z
N MET A 1 17.09 8.56 23.34
CA MET A 1 17.33 7.42 22.43
C MET A 1 16.44 7.68 21.21
N GLU A 2 16.95 8.46 20.26
CA GLU A 2 16.25 8.78 19.02
C GLU A 2 16.08 7.50 18.21
N GLN A 3 14.85 7.20 17.81
CA GLN A 3 14.52 6.03 17.00
C GLN A 3 14.87 6.32 15.54
N GLU A 4 15.93 5.68 15.05
CA GLU A 4 16.11 5.44 13.61
C GLU A 4 14.85 4.78 13.03
N GLY A 5 14.53 5.15 11.78
CA GLY A 5 13.20 5.12 11.17
C GLY A 5 12.31 3.90 11.47
N ARG A 6 11.12 4.17 12.04
CA ARG A 6 10.05 3.16 12.28
C ARG A 6 9.42 2.61 11.00
N VAL A 7 9.73 3.18 9.84
CA VAL A 7 9.20 2.80 8.53
C VAL A 7 10.34 2.81 7.51
N ALA A 8 10.46 1.74 6.72
CA ALA A 8 11.38 1.63 5.61
C ALA A 8 10.60 1.38 4.32
N PHE A 9 10.88 2.19 3.30
CA PHE A 9 10.32 2.05 1.96
C PHE A 9 11.36 1.45 1.03
N PHE A 10 10.92 0.47 0.25
CA PHE A 10 11.70 -0.17 -0.79
C PHE A 10 10.98 0.05 -2.12
N TYR A 11 11.56 0.89 -2.97
CA TYR A 11 11.13 1.22 -4.32
C TYR A 11 11.68 0.20 -5.34
N GLU A 12 11.48 0.47 -6.63
CA GLU A 12 11.88 -0.38 -7.76
C GLU A 12 13.39 -0.67 -7.83
N ASP A 13 14.24 0.24 -7.34
CA ASP A 13 15.69 0.20 -7.44
C ASP A 13 16.42 -0.08 -6.11
N THR A 14 15.68 -0.31 -5.03
CA THR A 14 16.23 -0.39 -3.66
C THR A 14 16.06 -1.75 -2.99
N LEU A 15 15.46 -2.74 -3.65
CA LEU A 15 15.31 -4.09 -3.08
C LEU A 15 15.37 -5.20 -4.13
N GLY A 16 16.46 -5.96 -4.11
CA GLY A 16 16.63 -7.08 -5.02
C GLY A 16 16.82 -6.61 -6.45
N ASN A 17 16.76 -7.57 -7.38
CA ASN A 17 16.76 -7.29 -8.81
C ASN A 17 15.31 -7.25 -9.31
N TYR A 18 14.52 -6.26 -8.85
CA TYR A 18 13.15 -6.08 -9.32
C TYR A 18 13.17 -5.62 -10.79
N PRO A 19 12.47 -6.30 -11.71
CA PRO A 19 12.48 -5.96 -13.13
C PRO A 19 11.46 -4.86 -13.43
N TYR A 20 11.88 -3.85 -14.18
CA TYR A 20 11.02 -2.76 -14.62
C TYR A 20 11.58 -2.08 -15.88
N PHE A 21 10.78 -1.24 -16.51
CA PHE A 21 11.20 -0.41 -17.63
C PHE A 21 11.30 1.06 -17.21
N ILE A 22 12.41 1.73 -17.54
CA ILE A 22 12.50 3.20 -17.43
C ILE A 22 11.67 3.83 -18.55
N ASP A 23 11.81 3.28 -19.75
CA ASP A 23 11.03 3.55 -20.95
C ASP A 23 10.98 2.26 -21.80
N LYS A 24 10.28 2.31 -22.95
CA LYS A 24 10.03 1.13 -23.80
C LYS A 24 11.30 0.41 -24.27
N ASP A 25 12.42 1.13 -24.37
CA ASP A 25 13.67 0.60 -24.90
C ASP A 25 14.72 0.33 -23.82
N THR A 26 14.43 0.71 -22.56
CA THR A 26 15.38 0.66 -21.45
C THR A 26 14.89 -0.28 -20.34
N PRO A 27 15.07 -1.61 -20.50
CA PRO A 27 14.76 -2.58 -19.46
C PRO A 27 15.82 -2.59 -18.35
N VAL A 28 15.38 -2.54 -17.09
CA VAL A 28 16.20 -2.75 -15.90
C VAL A 28 15.92 -4.16 -15.36
N ASN A 29 16.98 -4.89 -15.00
CA ASN A 29 16.90 -6.29 -14.56
C ASN A 29 16.12 -7.20 -15.54
N GLY A 30 16.17 -6.89 -16.84
CA GLY A 30 15.45 -7.62 -17.89
C GLY A 30 14.01 -7.15 -18.13
N GLY A 31 13.50 -6.16 -17.38
CA GLY A 31 12.21 -5.51 -17.60
C GLY A 31 10.98 -6.33 -17.19
N LEU A 32 10.99 -7.63 -17.44
CA LEU A 32 9.89 -8.54 -17.20
C LEU A 32 10.12 -9.46 -15.98
N PRO A 33 9.07 -9.79 -15.19
CA PRO A 33 9.19 -10.79 -14.13
C PRO A 33 9.69 -12.14 -14.64
N GLN A 34 9.32 -12.54 -15.86
CA GLN A 34 9.76 -13.79 -16.51
C GLN A 34 11.28 -13.89 -16.70
N HIS A 35 11.99 -12.75 -16.77
CA HIS A 35 13.46 -12.72 -16.88
C HIS A 35 14.17 -12.82 -15.52
N THR A 36 13.42 -12.84 -14.41
CA THR A 36 14.00 -12.80 -13.07
C THR A 36 14.63 -14.13 -12.70
N ARG A 37 15.95 -14.13 -12.48
CA ARG A 37 16.64 -15.25 -11.83
C ARG A 37 16.49 -15.12 -10.31
N LEU A 38 15.62 -15.94 -9.71
CA LEU A 38 15.28 -15.85 -8.29
C LEU A 38 16.49 -15.90 -7.36
N ASP A 39 17.46 -16.79 -7.58
CA ASP A 39 18.64 -16.89 -6.71
C ASP A 39 19.42 -15.57 -6.64
N ASN A 40 19.66 -14.94 -7.80
CA ASN A 40 20.34 -13.65 -7.88
C ASN A 40 19.50 -12.53 -7.27
N HIS A 41 18.18 -12.52 -7.52
CA HIS A 41 17.26 -11.56 -6.93
C HIS A 41 17.30 -11.64 -5.40
N LEU A 42 17.16 -12.84 -4.83
CA LEU A 42 17.12 -13.05 -3.38
C LEU A 42 18.47 -12.77 -2.70
N GLN A 43 19.59 -13.10 -3.35
CA GLN A 43 20.91 -12.70 -2.86
C GLN A 43 21.03 -11.18 -2.77
N LYS A 44 20.56 -10.46 -3.78
CA LYS A 44 20.55 -9.00 -3.78
C LYS A 44 19.57 -8.45 -2.73
N THR A 45 18.37 -9.03 -2.62
CA THR A 45 17.38 -8.69 -1.56
C THR A 45 18.00 -8.80 -0.18
N GLN A 46 18.78 -9.86 0.09
CA GLN A 46 19.46 -10.01 1.37
C GLN A 46 20.43 -8.86 1.65
N GLN A 47 21.30 -8.54 0.68
CA GLN A 47 22.27 -7.45 0.80
C GLN A 47 21.57 -6.10 1.06
N ASP A 48 20.50 -5.83 0.32
CA ASP A 48 19.78 -4.56 0.41
C ASP A 48 19.06 -4.41 1.76
N VAL A 49 18.44 -5.48 2.27
CA VAL A 49 17.82 -5.48 3.61
C VAL A 49 18.87 -5.34 4.71
N GLU A 50 20.01 -5.99 4.59
CA GLU A 50 21.10 -5.87 5.57
C GLU A 50 21.69 -4.46 5.60
N ALA A 51 21.82 -3.81 4.44
CA ALA A 51 22.28 -2.43 4.33
C ALA A 51 21.24 -1.43 4.85
N ALA A 52 19.98 -1.56 4.45
CA ALA A 52 18.93 -0.61 4.80
C ALA A 52 18.45 -0.76 6.25
N LEU A 53 18.45 -1.99 6.78
CA LEU A 53 17.91 -2.33 8.10
C LEU A 53 18.94 -3.13 8.90
N PRO A 54 20.07 -2.54 9.33
CA PRO A 54 21.18 -3.28 9.94
C PRO A 54 20.80 -4.01 11.24
N ALA A 55 19.78 -3.52 11.96
CA ALA A 55 19.28 -4.17 13.17
C ALA A 55 18.50 -5.46 12.82
N PRO A 56 18.98 -6.66 13.22
CA PRO A 56 18.29 -7.93 12.91
C PRO A 56 16.90 -8.03 13.55
N ARG A 57 16.71 -7.31 14.66
CA ARG A 57 15.44 -7.23 15.40
C ARG A 57 14.67 -5.95 15.08
N TYR A 58 14.69 -5.50 13.84
CA TYR A 58 13.86 -4.40 13.38
C TYR A 58 12.37 -4.69 13.67
N LEU A 59 11.69 -3.76 14.35
CA LEU A 59 10.28 -3.87 14.77
C LEU A 59 9.37 -2.91 13.99
N GLY A 60 9.91 -2.22 12.97
CA GLY A 60 9.18 -1.24 12.20
C GLY A 60 8.37 -1.83 11.04
N LEU A 61 7.96 -0.94 10.14
CA LEU A 61 7.20 -1.26 8.94
C LEU A 61 8.17 -1.41 7.76
N GLY A 62 8.04 -2.50 7.01
CA GLY A 62 8.76 -2.72 5.75
C GLY A 62 7.78 -2.67 4.58
N VAL A 63 7.81 -1.57 3.83
CA VAL A 63 6.85 -1.30 2.75
C VAL A 63 7.54 -1.49 1.41
N LEU A 64 7.12 -2.51 0.66
CA LEU A 64 7.58 -2.75 -0.71
C LEU A 64 6.66 -1.97 -1.65
N ARG A 65 7.17 -0.91 -2.24
CA ARG A 65 6.44 -0.01 -3.13
C ARG A 65 6.79 -0.32 -4.58
N TRP A 66 6.29 -1.44 -5.05
CA TRP A 66 6.44 -1.86 -6.43
C TRP A 66 5.16 -1.56 -7.19
N ALA A 67 5.23 -0.53 -8.05
CA ALA A 67 4.10 -0.02 -8.82
C ALA A 67 4.32 -0.14 -10.34
N GLU A 68 5.49 -0.62 -10.77
CA GLU A 68 5.87 -0.67 -12.17
C GLU A 68 5.03 -1.66 -12.98
N TRP A 69 4.65 -2.77 -12.37
CA TRP A 69 3.68 -3.73 -12.90
C TRP A 69 2.85 -4.33 -11.76
N VAL A 70 1.71 -4.91 -12.12
CA VAL A 70 0.81 -5.61 -11.18
C VAL A 70 0.77 -7.10 -11.52
N PRO A 71 0.66 -8.01 -10.53
CA PRO A 71 0.79 -9.45 -10.76
C PRO A 71 -0.38 -10.07 -11.51
N GLN A 72 -1.47 -9.33 -11.73
CA GLN A 72 -2.65 -9.77 -12.49
C GLN A 72 -2.61 -9.15 -13.88
N TRP A 73 -2.58 -9.97 -14.92
CA TRP A 73 -2.40 -9.57 -16.32
C TRP A 73 -3.39 -8.46 -16.71
N SER A 74 -4.68 -8.66 -16.40
CA SER A 74 -5.79 -7.77 -16.75
C SER A 74 -5.74 -6.37 -16.10
N ARG A 75 -4.95 -6.21 -15.02
CA ARG A 75 -4.78 -4.93 -14.31
C ARG A 75 -3.62 -4.09 -14.84
N ASN A 76 -2.75 -4.64 -15.68
CA ASN A 76 -1.65 -3.87 -16.30
C ASN A 76 -2.19 -3.01 -17.44
N ARG A 77 -2.63 -1.78 -17.11
CA ARG A 77 -3.23 -0.82 -18.05
C ARG A 77 -2.34 0.40 -18.24
N GLU A 78 -2.70 1.27 -19.20
CA GLU A 78 -2.01 2.52 -19.50
C GLU A 78 -0.49 2.34 -19.68
N ARG A 79 0.32 2.91 -18.79
CA ARG A 79 1.79 2.81 -18.81
C ARG A 79 2.29 1.38 -18.66
N GLN A 80 1.51 0.49 -18.04
CA GLN A 80 1.89 -0.89 -17.81
C GLN A 80 1.58 -1.82 -19.00
N VAL A 81 0.92 -1.31 -20.07
CA VAL A 81 0.64 -2.11 -21.28
C VAL A 81 1.93 -2.62 -21.94
N MET A 82 3.04 -1.90 -21.77
CA MET A 82 4.34 -2.32 -22.28
C MET A 82 4.82 -3.68 -21.74
N TYR A 83 4.46 -4.03 -20.50
CA TYR A 83 4.79 -5.34 -19.93
C TYR A 83 4.02 -6.46 -20.64
N LEU A 84 2.77 -6.19 -21.04
CA LEU A 84 1.96 -7.13 -21.81
C LEU A 84 2.53 -7.32 -23.21
N GLU A 85 2.89 -6.23 -23.90
CA GLU A 85 3.53 -6.29 -25.22
C GLU A 85 4.85 -7.06 -25.18
N ALA A 86 5.75 -6.70 -24.25
CA ALA A 86 7.04 -7.35 -24.11
C ALA A 86 6.91 -8.85 -23.76
N SER A 87 5.91 -9.23 -22.95
CA SER A 87 5.64 -10.63 -22.62
C SER A 87 5.17 -11.43 -23.84
N ARG A 88 4.32 -10.84 -24.70
CA ARG A 88 3.92 -11.47 -25.96
C ARG A 88 5.08 -11.63 -26.92
N ASP A 89 5.93 -10.62 -27.03
CA ASP A 89 7.10 -10.65 -27.91
C ASP A 89 8.12 -11.69 -27.43
N LEU A 90 8.29 -11.82 -26.11
CA LEU A 90 9.08 -12.89 -25.50
C LEU A 90 8.60 -14.28 -25.96
N LEU A 91 7.31 -14.58 -25.83
CA LEU A 91 6.79 -15.90 -26.22
C LEU A 91 6.79 -16.11 -27.74
N LYS A 92 6.52 -15.09 -28.55
CA LYS A 92 6.64 -15.18 -30.01
C LYS A 92 8.06 -15.51 -30.47
N ASN A 93 9.08 -14.98 -29.78
CA ASN A 93 10.47 -15.28 -30.10
C ASN A 93 10.81 -16.74 -29.85
N PHE A 94 10.27 -17.35 -28.79
CA PHE A 94 10.46 -18.78 -28.50
C PHE A 94 9.55 -19.69 -29.35
N PHE A 95 8.35 -19.23 -29.69
CA PHE A 95 7.34 -20.00 -30.40
C PHE A 95 6.77 -19.23 -31.60
N PRO A 96 7.54 -19.09 -32.70
CA PRO A 96 7.13 -18.26 -33.85
C PRO A 96 5.88 -18.74 -34.60
N ASN A 97 5.49 -20.01 -34.41
CA ASN A 97 4.38 -20.65 -35.11
C ASN A 97 3.05 -20.59 -34.33
N TRP A 98 3.05 -20.06 -33.10
CA TRP A 98 1.83 -19.95 -32.30
C TRP A 98 0.85 -18.94 -32.88
N THR A 99 -0.44 -19.21 -32.71
CA THR A 99 -1.49 -18.23 -33.07
C THR A 99 -1.48 -17.05 -32.10
N PRO A 100 -2.07 -15.90 -32.47
CA PRO A 100 -2.20 -14.77 -31.56
C PRO A 100 -2.91 -15.12 -30.25
N GLU A 101 -3.91 -16.01 -30.29
CA GLU A 101 -4.65 -16.46 -29.11
C GLU A 101 -3.78 -17.34 -28.19
N GLU A 102 -2.95 -18.22 -28.77
CA GLU A 102 -2.00 -19.03 -28.01
C GLU A 102 -0.96 -18.16 -27.32
N VAL A 103 -0.40 -17.18 -28.05
CA VAL A 103 0.56 -16.22 -27.49
C VAL A 103 -0.07 -15.45 -26.34
N GLU A 104 -1.27 -14.89 -26.51
CA GLU A 104 -1.93 -14.11 -25.44
C GLU A 104 -2.16 -14.96 -24.19
N LYS A 105 -2.74 -16.15 -24.36
CA LYS A 105 -3.05 -17.05 -23.25
C LYS A 105 -1.80 -17.46 -22.48
N TRP A 106 -0.74 -17.88 -23.17
CA TRP A 106 0.47 -18.33 -22.50
C TRP A 106 1.30 -17.17 -21.94
N SER A 107 1.24 -15.99 -22.55
CA SER A 107 1.92 -14.80 -22.02
C SER A 107 1.31 -14.38 -20.68
N GLN A 108 -0.02 -14.45 -20.57
CA GLN A 108 -0.72 -14.25 -19.30
C GLN A 108 -0.23 -15.25 -18.25
N VAL A 109 -0.29 -16.55 -18.55
CA VAL A 109 0.07 -17.62 -17.61
C VAL A 109 1.52 -17.46 -17.12
N ASP A 110 2.46 -17.22 -18.03
CA ASP A 110 3.87 -17.09 -17.71
C ASP A 110 4.18 -15.81 -16.91
N PHE A 111 3.58 -14.68 -17.30
CA PHE A 111 3.72 -13.41 -16.60
C PHE A 111 3.20 -13.48 -15.17
N GLU A 112 1.96 -13.95 -14.98
CA GLU A 112 1.34 -14.01 -13.65
C GLU A 112 2.07 -14.99 -12.73
N ALA A 113 2.51 -16.15 -13.26
CA ALA A 113 3.30 -17.11 -12.50
C ALA A 113 4.66 -16.54 -12.06
N ALA A 114 5.36 -15.85 -12.98
CA ALA A 114 6.64 -15.22 -12.67
C ALA A 114 6.47 -14.08 -11.66
N ALA A 115 5.47 -13.21 -11.87
CA ALA A 115 5.15 -12.09 -10.97
C ALA A 115 4.84 -12.58 -9.55
N GLN A 116 3.98 -13.60 -9.44
CA GLN A 116 3.64 -14.23 -8.16
C GLN A 116 4.89 -14.83 -7.50
N SER A 117 5.75 -15.51 -8.26
CA SER A 117 6.96 -16.13 -7.74
C SER A 117 7.94 -15.10 -7.18
N VAL A 118 8.20 -14.02 -7.93
CA VAL A 118 9.08 -12.93 -7.48
C VAL A 118 8.54 -12.32 -6.19
N MET A 119 7.29 -11.85 -6.19
CA MET A 119 6.70 -11.20 -5.02
C MET A 119 6.63 -12.12 -3.78
N THR A 120 6.29 -13.39 -3.97
CA THR A 120 6.16 -14.36 -2.88
C THR A 120 7.51 -14.67 -2.24
N GLU A 121 8.53 -14.93 -3.05
CA GLU A 121 9.86 -15.28 -2.52
C GLU A 121 10.57 -14.06 -1.95
N THR A 122 10.40 -12.85 -2.51
CA THR A 122 10.87 -11.62 -1.87
C THR A 122 10.26 -11.44 -0.48
N LEU A 123 8.93 -11.58 -0.34
CA LEU A 123 8.26 -11.48 0.97
C LEU A 123 8.75 -12.54 1.95
N ARG A 124 8.98 -13.76 1.47
CA ARG A 124 9.53 -14.84 2.29
C ARG A 124 10.91 -14.46 2.82
N GLU A 125 11.77 -13.90 1.97
CA GLU A 125 13.14 -13.57 2.32
C GLU A 125 13.24 -12.37 3.26
N VAL A 126 12.52 -11.27 2.99
CA VAL A 126 12.51 -10.11 3.90
C VAL A 126 11.96 -10.48 5.28
N LYS A 127 10.96 -11.37 5.35
CA LYS A 127 10.43 -11.90 6.62
C LYS A 127 11.41 -12.83 7.32
N ARG A 128 12.18 -13.64 6.57
CA ARG A 128 13.25 -14.47 7.14
C ARG A 128 14.32 -13.59 7.79
N LEU A 129 14.71 -12.51 7.12
CA LEU A 129 15.75 -11.59 7.56
C LEU A 129 15.29 -10.69 8.71
N ARG A 130 14.06 -10.17 8.69
CA ARG A 130 13.48 -9.31 9.73
C ARG A 130 12.11 -9.83 10.17
N PRO A 131 12.07 -10.92 10.97
CA PRO A 131 10.83 -11.65 11.28
C PRO A 131 9.86 -10.91 12.22
N LYS A 132 10.28 -9.80 12.81
CA LYS A 132 9.46 -8.97 13.71
C LYS A 132 8.96 -7.69 13.06
N ALA A 133 9.44 -7.37 11.86
CA ALA A 133 8.95 -6.24 11.10
C ALA A 133 7.63 -6.60 10.41
N LEU A 134 6.79 -5.60 10.20
CA LEU A 134 5.54 -5.75 9.49
C LEU A 134 5.79 -5.50 8.01
N TRP A 135 5.79 -6.57 7.21
CA TRP A 135 6.09 -6.51 5.77
C TRP A 135 4.83 -6.56 4.92
N GLY A 136 4.83 -5.82 3.81
CA GLY A 136 3.74 -5.86 2.84
C GLY A 136 4.01 -4.97 1.63
N PHE A 137 3.19 -5.16 0.60
CA PHE A 137 3.24 -4.35 -0.62
C PHE A 137 2.28 -3.17 -0.55
N SER A 138 2.69 -2.05 -1.11
CA SER A 138 1.85 -0.88 -1.40
C SER A 138 1.76 -0.69 -2.91
N PRO A 139 0.57 -0.42 -3.49
CA PRO A 139 -0.67 0.03 -2.83
C PRO A 139 -1.72 -1.09 -2.61
N TYR A 140 -1.35 -2.26 -2.08
CA TYR A 140 -2.27 -3.40 -1.98
C TYR A 140 -3.01 -3.49 -0.63
N PRO A 141 -4.30 -3.88 -0.64
CA PRO A 141 -5.17 -4.04 -1.82
C PRO A 141 -5.54 -2.69 -2.44
N SER A 142 -5.74 -2.66 -3.76
CA SER A 142 -6.26 -1.49 -4.47
C SER A 142 -7.76 -1.63 -4.71
N CYS A 143 -8.49 -0.53 -4.54
CA CYS A 143 -9.94 -0.47 -4.72
C CYS A 143 -10.35 -0.02 -6.13
N TYR A 144 -9.46 0.70 -6.83
CA TYR A 144 -9.72 1.29 -8.16
C TYR A 144 -11.04 2.10 -8.25
N ASN A 145 -11.47 2.70 -7.15
CA ASN A 145 -12.64 3.57 -7.08
C ASN A 145 -12.34 5.05 -7.41
N GLY A 146 -11.07 5.40 -7.65
CA GLY A 146 -10.63 6.77 -7.87
C GLY A 146 -10.72 7.32 -9.30
N ASP A 147 -11.39 6.63 -10.22
CA ASP A 147 -11.53 7.11 -11.62
C ASP A 147 -12.26 8.48 -11.64
N PRO A 148 -11.64 9.55 -12.17
CA PRO A 148 -12.27 10.86 -12.27
C PRO A 148 -13.63 10.85 -12.97
N ALA A 149 -13.81 9.99 -13.98
CA ALA A 149 -15.08 9.88 -14.69
C ALA A 149 -16.18 9.32 -13.79
N LEU A 150 -15.84 8.42 -12.86
CA LEU A 150 -16.79 7.82 -11.91
C LEU A 150 -17.05 8.74 -10.72
N THR A 151 -16.03 9.41 -10.18
CA THR A 151 -16.15 10.27 -8.99
C THR A 151 -17.02 11.51 -9.23
N MET A 152 -17.21 11.93 -10.49
CA MET A 152 -18.10 13.03 -10.87
C MET A 152 -19.58 12.61 -10.98
N LEU A 153 -19.91 11.32 -10.91
CA LEU A 153 -21.29 10.85 -11.02
C LEU A 153 -22.06 11.09 -9.72
N ALA A 154 -23.32 11.53 -9.82
CA ALA A 154 -24.17 11.79 -8.65
C ALA A 154 -24.49 10.54 -7.81
N ASN A 155 -24.33 9.35 -8.38
CA ASN A 155 -24.53 8.06 -7.72
C ASN A 155 -23.20 7.39 -7.30
N TYR A 156 -22.08 8.12 -7.30
CA TYR A 156 -20.81 7.60 -6.84
C TYR A 156 -20.87 7.31 -5.33
N THR A 157 -20.67 6.04 -4.97
CA THR A 157 -20.75 5.57 -3.57
C THR A 157 -19.39 5.43 -2.91
N GLY A 158 -18.29 5.48 -3.68
CA GLY A 158 -16.95 5.15 -3.20
C GLY A 158 -16.69 3.66 -2.97
N GLN A 159 -17.66 2.79 -3.23
CA GLN A 159 -17.46 1.34 -3.13
C GLN A 159 -16.53 0.84 -4.24
N CYS A 160 -15.69 -0.14 -3.90
CA CYS A 160 -14.87 -0.82 -4.90
C CYS A 160 -15.77 -1.55 -5.91
N PRO A 161 -15.51 -1.47 -7.22
CA PRO A 161 -16.24 -2.27 -8.20
C PRO A 161 -16.18 -3.77 -7.86
N ALA A 162 -17.28 -4.50 -8.05
CA ALA A 162 -17.36 -5.91 -7.69
C ALA A 162 -16.32 -6.78 -8.42
N GLU A 163 -16.01 -6.43 -9.67
CA GLU A 163 -14.92 -7.03 -10.45
C GLU A 163 -13.54 -6.81 -9.82
N GLU A 164 -13.28 -5.63 -9.26
CA GLU A 164 -12.01 -5.33 -8.58
C GLU A 164 -11.91 -6.04 -7.22
N MET A 165 -13.03 -6.23 -6.54
CA MET A 165 -13.09 -7.08 -5.33
C MET A 165 -12.78 -8.53 -5.66
N ALA A 166 -13.36 -9.08 -6.73
CA ALA A 166 -13.09 -10.45 -7.18
C ALA A 166 -11.60 -10.65 -7.55
N LEU A 167 -11.01 -9.68 -8.24
CA LEU A 167 -9.56 -9.69 -8.52
C LEU A 167 -8.72 -9.61 -7.24
N ASN A 168 -9.15 -8.88 -6.21
CA ASN A 168 -8.45 -8.88 -4.92
C ASN A 168 -8.55 -10.24 -4.20
N ASP A 169 -9.64 -11.00 -4.38
CA ASP A 169 -9.77 -12.34 -3.80
C ASP A 169 -8.78 -13.35 -4.41
N GLU A 170 -8.44 -13.20 -5.70
CA GLU A 170 -7.42 -14.02 -6.38
C GLU A 170 -6.01 -13.85 -5.77
N LEU A 171 -5.73 -12.68 -5.17
CA LEU A 171 -4.47 -12.37 -4.51
C LEU A 171 -4.36 -12.92 -3.08
N LEU A 172 -5.19 -13.89 -2.70
CA LEU A 172 -5.12 -14.54 -1.38
C LEU A 172 -3.73 -15.08 -1.02
N TRP A 173 -2.96 -15.50 -2.02
CA TRP A 173 -1.57 -15.91 -1.85
C TRP A 173 -0.68 -14.79 -1.30
N LEU A 174 -0.92 -13.54 -1.72
CA LEU A 174 -0.20 -12.35 -1.28
C LEU A 174 -0.59 -11.97 0.15
N TRP A 175 -1.90 -11.94 0.45
CA TRP A 175 -2.44 -11.59 1.77
C TRP A 175 -1.89 -12.50 2.86
N LYS A 176 -1.81 -13.81 2.59
CA LYS A 176 -1.26 -14.81 3.51
C LYS A 176 0.24 -14.64 3.78
N ARG A 177 0.98 -14.01 2.85
CA ARG A 177 2.43 -13.80 2.97
C ARG A 177 2.76 -12.47 3.62
N CYS A 178 1.95 -11.44 3.41
CA CYS A 178 2.08 -10.17 4.11
C CYS A 178 1.91 -10.32 5.63
N SER A 179 2.54 -9.41 6.39
CA SER A 179 2.34 -9.25 7.84
C SER A 179 1.57 -7.96 8.17
N ALA A 180 1.46 -7.05 7.20
CA ALA A 180 0.57 -5.89 7.21
C ALA A 180 0.12 -5.57 5.77
N LEU A 181 -1.00 -4.87 5.64
CA LEU A 181 -1.52 -4.37 4.36
C LEU A 181 -1.27 -2.85 4.28
N TYR A 182 -0.91 -2.36 3.09
CA TYR A 182 -0.56 -0.96 2.85
C TYR A 182 -1.36 -0.38 1.67
N PRO A 183 -2.71 -0.33 1.78
CA PRO A 183 -3.54 0.36 0.80
C PRO A 183 -3.15 1.85 0.77
N LEU A 184 -3.22 2.45 -0.41
CA LEU A 184 -2.86 3.85 -0.62
C LEU A 184 -4.12 4.72 -0.69
N LEU A 185 -4.15 5.78 0.10
CA LEU A 185 -5.15 6.84 0.03
C LEU A 185 -4.45 8.15 -0.31
N THR A 186 -5.02 8.90 -1.24
CA THR A 186 -4.53 10.24 -1.58
C THR A 186 -4.99 11.21 -0.51
N LEU A 187 -4.07 12.03 -0.01
CA LEU A 187 -4.36 13.11 0.93
C LEU A 187 -4.17 14.46 0.22
N GLU A 188 -5.24 15.24 0.12
CA GLU A 188 -5.19 16.64 -0.25
C GLU A 188 -4.97 17.52 1.00
N LYS A 189 -4.37 18.71 0.82
CA LYS A 189 -3.95 19.58 1.94
C LYS A 189 -5.11 20.38 2.55
N LEU A 190 -6.32 19.80 2.64
CA LEU A 190 -7.48 20.42 3.29
C LEU A 190 -7.83 19.69 4.60
N GLN A 191 -8.42 20.41 5.53
CA GLN A 191 -8.84 19.84 6.81
C GLN A 191 -9.96 18.80 6.66
N ALA A 192 -10.87 18.99 5.69
CA ALA A 192 -11.93 18.02 5.40
C ALA A 192 -11.35 16.67 4.95
N ASP A 193 -10.26 16.69 4.18
CA ASP A 193 -9.62 15.46 3.68
C ASP A 193 -8.99 14.65 4.80
N LEU A 194 -8.47 15.30 5.84
CA LEU A 194 -7.95 14.60 7.02
C LEU A 194 -9.04 13.80 7.73
N VAL A 195 -10.28 14.29 7.75
CA VAL A 195 -11.44 13.55 8.29
C VAL A 195 -11.76 12.35 7.43
N SER A 196 -11.91 12.55 6.12
CA SER A 196 -12.26 11.49 5.17
C SER A 196 -11.13 10.47 4.93
N THR A 197 -9.91 10.72 5.39
CA THR A 197 -8.76 9.81 5.23
C THR A 197 -8.29 9.25 6.58
N ILE A 198 -7.60 10.06 7.39
CA ILE A 198 -7.02 9.66 8.67
C ILE A 198 -8.13 9.36 9.68
N GLY A 199 -9.14 10.22 9.75
CA GLY A 199 -10.30 10.04 10.63
C GLY A 199 -11.07 8.77 10.32
N GLU A 200 -11.36 8.56 9.04
CA GLU A 200 -12.05 7.36 8.53
C GLU A 200 -11.24 6.08 8.82
N SER A 201 -9.94 6.10 8.53
CA SER A 201 -9.03 4.98 8.84
C SER A 201 -9.04 4.63 10.33
N ALA A 202 -9.04 5.64 11.20
CA ALA A 202 -9.09 5.46 12.65
C ALA A 202 -10.45 4.92 13.13
N ALA A 203 -11.55 5.43 12.59
CA ALA A 203 -12.91 4.97 12.92
C ALA A 203 -13.13 3.50 12.50
N MET A 204 -12.50 3.06 11.41
CA MET A 204 -12.51 1.67 10.93
C MET A 204 -11.52 0.75 11.67
N GLY A 205 -10.80 1.24 12.69
CA GLY A 205 -9.93 0.41 13.53
C GLY A 205 -8.55 0.08 12.96
N THR A 206 -8.10 0.84 11.94
CA THR A 206 -6.78 0.64 11.32
C THR A 206 -5.65 0.74 12.33
N ALA A 207 -4.51 0.08 12.06
CA ALA A 207 -3.36 0.07 12.96
C ALA A 207 -2.61 1.38 13.10
N GLY A 208 -2.74 2.24 12.10
CA GLY A 208 -2.12 3.54 12.02
C GLY A 208 -2.11 4.00 10.58
N VAL A 209 -1.59 5.19 10.35
CA VAL A 209 -1.43 5.77 9.01
C VAL A 209 0.04 6.07 8.81
N VAL A 210 0.56 5.71 7.62
CA VAL A 210 1.88 6.14 7.15
C VAL A 210 1.66 7.31 6.21
N ILE A 211 2.09 8.50 6.61
CA ILE A 211 2.04 9.69 5.76
C ILE A 211 3.31 9.70 4.93
N TRP A 212 3.13 9.60 3.62
CA TRP A 212 4.21 9.52 2.65
C TRP A 212 4.15 10.71 1.69
N GLY A 213 5.31 11.25 1.34
CA GLY A 213 5.44 12.29 0.33
C GLY A 213 6.55 11.93 -0.66
N LYS A 214 6.32 12.19 -1.95
CA LYS A 214 7.33 11.94 -2.98
C LYS A 214 8.56 12.81 -2.75
N SER A 215 9.73 12.19 -2.87
CA SER A 215 11.01 12.91 -2.86
C SER A 215 11.22 13.57 -4.22
N GLU A 216 10.65 14.76 -4.36
CA GLU A 216 10.86 15.66 -5.50
C GLU A 216 11.59 16.91 -5.00
N THR A 217 12.35 17.56 -5.89
CA THR A 217 12.94 18.88 -5.64
C THR A 217 11.81 19.86 -5.33
N LYS A 218 11.75 20.30 -4.07
CA LYS A 218 10.81 21.31 -3.59
C LYS A 218 11.50 22.66 -3.52
N THR A 219 10.78 23.69 -3.94
CA THR A 219 11.17 25.08 -3.71
C THR A 219 11.10 25.40 -2.21
N GLU A 220 11.81 26.44 -1.79
CA GLU A 220 11.74 26.94 -0.40
C GLU A 220 10.30 27.23 0.03
N ARG A 221 9.52 27.84 -0.88
CA ARG A 221 8.10 28.15 -0.65
C ARG A 221 7.27 26.89 -0.41
N GLU A 222 7.40 25.85 -1.24
CA GLU A 222 6.66 24.60 -1.05
C GLU A 222 7.02 23.89 0.27
N CYS A 223 8.28 24.00 0.70
CA CYS A 223 8.71 23.51 2.01
C CYS A 223 8.10 24.32 3.16
N GLN A 224 8.02 25.65 3.04
CA GLN A 224 7.37 26.52 4.02
C GLN A 224 5.87 26.23 4.10
N ASP A 225 5.18 26.11 2.96
CA ASP A 225 3.76 25.77 2.90
C ASP A 225 3.48 24.38 3.51
N LEU A 226 4.35 23.40 3.26
CA LEU A 226 4.26 22.08 3.88
C LEU A 226 4.49 22.17 5.40
N ALA A 227 5.49 22.92 5.86
CA ALA A 227 5.77 23.09 7.27
C ALA A 227 4.58 23.76 8.00
N GLU A 228 3.97 24.77 7.38
CA GLU A 228 2.79 25.44 7.90
C GLU A 228 1.60 24.47 7.99
N PHE A 229 1.34 23.69 6.93
CA PHE A 229 0.28 22.68 6.94
C PHE A 229 0.51 21.63 8.03
N VAL A 230 1.74 21.14 8.19
CA VAL A 230 2.09 20.17 9.23
C VAL A 230 1.84 20.75 10.62
N HIS A 231 2.29 21.99 10.85
CA HIS A 231 2.19 22.62 12.17
C HIS A 231 0.76 23.03 12.53
N LYS A 232 0.01 23.60 11.58
CA LYS A 232 -1.29 24.23 11.85
C LYS A 232 -2.47 23.29 11.63
N VAL A 233 -2.34 22.27 10.77
CA VAL A 233 -3.47 21.44 10.35
C VAL A 233 -3.23 19.98 10.71
N LEU A 234 -2.25 19.33 10.09
CA LEU A 234 -2.03 17.89 10.23
C LEU A 234 -1.60 17.48 11.63
N GLY A 235 -0.67 18.21 12.26
CA GLY A 235 -0.16 17.92 13.60
C GLY A 235 -1.26 17.94 14.66
N PRO A 236 -2.00 19.05 14.81
CA PRO A 236 -3.13 19.14 15.74
C PRO A 236 -4.20 18.07 15.49
N TYR A 237 -4.54 17.80 14.23
CA TYR A 237 -5.50 16.77 13.87
C TYR A 237 -5.02 15.36 14.26
N SER A 238 -3.74 15.06 14.01
CA SER A 238 -3.13 13.77 14.36
C SER A 238 -3.14 13.52 15.87
N ILE A 239 -2.85 14.55 16.67
CA ILE A 239 -2.91 14.46 18.14
C ILE A 239 -4.36 14.21 18.59
N ASN A 240 -5.32 14.92 18.00
CA ASN A 240 -6.74 14.77 18.29
C ASN A 240 -7.20 13.31 18.09
N VAL A 241 -7.04 12.77 16.86
CA VAL A 241 -7.46 11.40 16.54
C VAL A 241 -6.71 10.34 17.36
N THR A 242 -5.40 10.50 17.53
CA THR A 242 -4.58 9.54 18.31
C THR A 242 -4.98 9.53 19.79
N THR A 243 -5.32 10.69 20.35
CA THR A 243 -5.76 10.77 21.75
C THR A 243 -7.17 10.19 21.90
N ALA A 244 -8.09 10.51 20.98
CA ALA A 244 -9.45 9.98 20.98
C ALA A 244 -9.49 8.45 20.87
N THR A 245 -8.73 7.87 19.94
CA THR A 245 -8.61 6.41 19.77
C THR A 245 -8.04 5.74 21.02
N ARG A 246 -7.03 6.34 21.67
CA ARG A 246 -6.47 5.82 22.94
C ARG A 246 -7.47 5.88 24.09
N LEU A 247 -8.19 6.99 24.25
CA LEU A 247 -9.22 7.14 25.28
C LEU A 247 -10.37 6.16 25.06
N CYS A 248 -10.79 5.96 23.80
CA CYS A 248 -11.80 4.98 23.45
C CYS A 248 -11.36 3.57 23.81
N SER A 249 -10.14 3.17 23.42
CA SER A 249 -9.57 1.87 23.78
C SER A 249 -9.52 1.66 25.29
N ALA A 250 -9.07 2.66 26.06
CA ALA A 250 -9.01 2.58 27.51
C ALA A 250 -10.41 2.42 28.15
N SER A 251 -11.40 3.16 27.65
CA SER A 251 -12.72 3.24 28.24
C SER A 251 -13.64 2.08 27.84
N LEU A 252 -13.63 1.69 26.57
CA LEU A 252 -14.52 0.67 26.01
C LEU A 252 -13.83 -0.70 25.86
N CYS A 253 -12.53 -0.72 25.54
CA CYS A 253 -11.79 -1.96 25.29
C CYS A 253 -10.87 -2.35 26.45
N GLN A 254 -10.94 -1.68 27.61
CA GLN A 254 -10.06 -1.90 28.76
C GLN A 254 -8.55 -1.83 28.40
N GLY A 255 -8.21 -1.06 27.36
CA GLY A 255 -6.85 -0.96 26.82
C GLY A 255 -6.35 -2.20 26.07
N LYS A 256 -7.21 -3.18 25.77
CA LYS A 256 -6.85 -4.47 25.15
C LYS A 256 -7.35 -4.64 23.70
N GLY A 257 -7.91 -3.58 23.12
CA GLY A 257 -8.49 -3.63 21.77
C GLY A 257 -8.60 -2.25 21.13
N ARG A 258 -9.13 -2.21 19.92
CA ARG A 258 -9.43 -0.94 19.22
C ARG A 258 -10.93 -0.74 19.11
N CYS A 259 -11.33 0.53 19.11
CA CYS A 259 -12.70 0.89 18.79
C CYS A 259 -12.89 0.86 17.28
N VAL A 260 -13.95 0.20 16.83
CA VAL A 260 -14.34 0.11 15.42
C VAL A 260 -15.77 0.58 15.29
N ARG A 261 -16.05 1.45 14.31
CA ARG A 261 -17.40 1.95 14.05
C ARG A 261 -18.38 0.79 13.83
N GLN A 262 -19.53 0.82 14.49
CA GLN A 262 -20.54 -0.25 14.39
C GLN A 262 -21.21 -0.30 13.03
N ASP A 263 -21.60 0.86 12.52
CA ASP A 263 -22.21 1.03 11.21
C ASP A 263 -21.18 1.67 10.26
N PRO A 264 -20.61 0.91 9.31
CA PRO A 264 -19.67 1.43 8.33
C PRO A 264 -20.23 2.58 7.48
N GLU A 265 -21.54 2.74 7.36
CA GLU A 265 -22.15 3.83 6.57
C GLU A 265 -22.41 5.09 7.41
N SER A 266 -22.23 5.03 8.73
CA SER A 266 -22.47 6.16 9.62
C SER A 266 -21.32 7.17 9.62
N SER A 267 -21.63 8.46 9.79
CA SER A 267 -20.64 9.56 9.81
C SER A 267 -19.97 9.79 11.16
N VAL A 268 -19.80 8.73 11.96
CA VAL A 268 -19.22 8.81 13.31
C VAL A 268 -17.70 8.65 13.25
N TYR A 269 -16.98 9.60 13.85
CA TYR A 269 -15.51 9.61 13.91
C TYR A 269 -14.98 9.64 15.35
N LEU A 270 -13.71 9.26 15.51
CA LEU A 270 -12.99 9.31 16.78
C LEU A 270 -12.23 10.64 16.90
N HIS A 271 -12.92 11.67 17.40
CA HIS A 271 -12.33 12.97 17.73
C HIS A 271 -12.55 13.33 19.20
N LEU A 272 -11.66 14.15 19.75
CA LEU A 272 -11.80 14.78 21.05
C LEU A 272 -12.92 15.84 20.99
N PRO A 273 -13.75 15.95 22.05
CA PRO A 273 -14.77 16.98 22.13
C PRO A 273 -14.13 18.38 22.16
N VAL A 274 -14.76 19.32 21.46
CA VAL A 274 -14.24 20.69 21.24
C VAL A 274 -14.22 21.53 22.53
N THR A 275 -14.91 21.12 23.60
CA THR A 275 -14.85 21.76 24.93
C THR A 275 -15.09 20.76 26.06
N SER A 276 -14.50 21.03 27.23
CA SER A 276 -14.55 20.25 28.48
C SER A 276 -15.93 20.12 29.14
N LYS A 277 -17.02 20.37 28.42
CA LYS A 277 -18.41 20.20 28.89
C LYS A 277 -19.22 19.47 27.84
N LEU A 278 -18.87 18.20 27.68
CA LEU A 278 -19.70 17.05 27.35
C LEU A 278 -18.69 16.00 26.89
N VAL A 279 -18.16 15.25 27.85
CA VAL A 279 -17.84 13.86 27.56
C VAL A 279 -19.20 13.23 27.27
N GLU A 280 -19.70 13.38 26.04
CA GLU A 280 -20.50 12.30 25.50
C GLU A 280 -19.57 11.11 25.60
N LYS A 281 -19.84 10.25 26.60
CA LYS A 281 -19.20 8.95 26.73
C LYS A 281 -19.14 8.41 25.31
N VAL A 282 -17.93 8.15 24.82
CA VAL A 282 -17.76 7.37 23.59
C VAL A 282 -18.65 6.15 23.79
N SER A 283 -19.78 6.14 23.09
CA SER A 283 -20.92 5.34 23.50
C SER A 283 -20.75 3.96 22.89
N GLU A 284 -21.01 2.92 23.69
CA GLU A 284 -21.14 1.54 23.20
C GLU A 284 -22.17 1.42 22.07
N LYS A 285 -23.02 2.43 21.86
CA LYS A 285 -23.99 2.47 20.77
C LYS A 285 -23.37 2.70 19.37
N PHE A 286 -22.15 3.23 19.29
CA PHE A 286 -21.53 3.60 18.01
C PHE A 286 -20.27 2.82 17.67
N TYR A 287 -19.67 2.10 18.64
CA TYR A 287 -18.43 1.37 18.44
C TYR A 287 -18.53 -0.08 18.94
N ARG A 288 -17.99 -1.03 18.17
CA ARG A 288 -17.83 -2.45 18.55
C ARG A 288 -16.39 -2.72 18.94
N LEU A 289 -16.20 -3.75 19.75
CA LEU A 289 -14.92 -4.18 20.28
C LEU A 289 -14.25 -5.21 19.35
N TYR A 290 -12.96 -5.02 19.10
CA TYR A 290 -12.07 -5.95 18.40
C TYR A 290 -10.73 -6.07 19.12
#